data_AF-A0A2N5GJ09-F1
#
_entry.id   AF-A0A2N5GJ09-F1
#
_cell.length_a   1.000
_cell.length_b   1.000
_cell.length_c   1.000
_cell.angle_alpha   90.00
_cell.angle_beta   90.00
_cell.angle_gamma   90.00
#
_symmetry.space_group_name_H-M   'P 1'
#
loop_
_entity.id
_entity.type
_entity.pdbx_description
1 polymer ?
#
loop_
_entity_poly.entity_id
_entity_poly.type
_entity_poly.pdbx_seq_one_letter_code
_entity_poly.pdbx_strand_id
1 'polypeptide(L)' 'MYLEQSGEVNIPEMGIVCKDENKRAAIYETLYNWTVSFRKILEKKTGVHLDMNPHSFRHSLLENYENGNALQF' A
#
# COMPACT_ATOMS: atom_id res chain seq x y z
N MET A 1 3.72 -14.32 16.80
CA MET A 1 4.06 -15.02 15.53
C MET A 1 3.80 -14.09 14.34
N TYR A 2 4.60 -13.03 14.15
CA TYR A 2 4.60 -12.21 12.90
C TYR A 2 5.89 -11.39 12.66
N LEU A 3 6.89 -11.40 13.54
CA LEU A 3 8.10 -10.57 13.37
C LEU A 3 9.43 -11.35 13.48
N GLU A 4 9.40 -12.67 13.71
CA GLU A 4 10.63 -13.48 13.83
C GLU A 4 11.30 -13.82 12.49
N GLN A 5 10.79 -13.33 11.35
CA GLN A 5 11.26 -13.73 10.01
C GLN A 5 12.09 -12.68 9.25
N SER A 6 12.47 -11.56 9.85
CA SER A 6 13.37 -10.60 9.18
C SER A 6 14.62 -10.39 10.02
N GLY A 7 15.58 -11.30 9.88
CA GLY A 7 16.72 -11.50 10.77
C GLY A 7 17.68 -10.34 11.04
N GLU A 8 17.44 -9.10 10.63
CA GLU A 8 18.40 -7.99 10.85
C GLU A 8 17.78 -6.58 10.97
N VAL A 9 16.54 -6.41 11.44
CA VAL A 9 15.97 -5.05 11.53
C VAL A 9 15.18 -4.82 12.81
N ASN A 10 15.79 -4.11 13.76
CA ASN A 10 15.16 -3.65 15.00
C ASN A 10 14.49 -2.28 14.77
N ILE A 11 13.50 -2.24 13.87
CA ILE A 11 12.64 -1.07 13.65
C ILE A 11 11.24 -1.50 14.11
N PRO A 12 10.68 -0.90 15.19
CA PRO A 12 9.41 -1.35 15.78
C PRO A 12 8.19 -1.04 14.91
N GLU A 13 8.33 -0.23 13.87
CA GLU A 13 7.27 0.12 12.94
C GLU A 13 6.94 -1.01 11.96
N MET A 14 5.64 -1.25 11.77
CA MET A 14 5.09 -2.28 10.87
C MET A 14 5.45 -2.07 9.38
N GLY A 15 5.76 -0.84 8.98
CA GLY A 15 6.15 -0.51 7.61
C GLY A 15 7.61 -0.07 7.55
N ILE A 16 8.44 -0.81 6.83
CA ILE A 16 9.85 -0.49 6.63
C ILE A 16 10.08 -0.23 5.14
N VAL A 17 10.75 0.88 4.81
CA VAL A 17 11.22 1.18 3.46
C VAL A 17 12.71 0.86 3.41
N CYS A 18 13.07 -0.05 2.52
CA CYS A 18 14.46 -0.38 2.23
C CYS A 18 14.87 0.33 0.93
N LYS A 19 15.93 1.14 1.00
CA LYS A 19 16.63 1.64 -0.17
C LYS A 19 18.10 1.25 -0.02
N ASP A 20 18.53 0.27 -0.79
CA ASP A 20 19.85 -0.35 -0.67
C ASP A 20 20.07 -0.89 0.76
N GLU A 21 21.14 -0.47 1.42
CA GLU A 21 21.45 -0.82 2.82
C GLU A 21 20.73 0.06 3.86
N ASN A 22 20.08 1.15 3.41
CA ASN A 22 19.40 2.07 4.31
C ASN A 22 17.96 1.62 4.57
N LYS A 23 17.65 1.31 5.83
CA LYS A 23 16.32 0.94 6.30
C LYS A 23 15.75 2.06 7.17
N ARG A 24 14.53 2.49 6.86
CA ARG A 24 13.80 3.48 7.67
C ARG A 24 12.33 3.11 7.82
N ALA A 25 11.70 3.62 8.86
CA ALA A 25 10.24 3.55 8.97
C ALA A 25 9.56 4.21 7.75
N ALA A 26 8.48 3.60 7.29
CA ALA A 26 7.61 4.17 6.29
C ALA A 26 6.87 5.38 6.88
N ILE A 27 6.82 6.46 6.11
CA ILE A 27 6.06 7.67 6.44
C ILE A 27 4.86 7.80 5.50
N TYR A 28 3.88 8.63 5.84
CA TYR A 28 2.67 8.81 5.01
C TYR A 28 2.99 9.11 3.53
N GLU A 29 4.00 9.94 3.28
CA GLU A 29 4.47 10.26 1.93
C GLU A 29 4.89 9.01 1.13
N THR A 30 5.38 7.97 1.81
CA THR A 30 5.73 6.69 1.18
C THR A 30 4.48 6.04 0.58
N LEU A 31 3.38 5.96 1.34
CA LEU A 31 2.12 5.40 0.87
C LEU A 31 1.51 6.23 -0.28
N TYR A 32 1.60 7.56 -0.17
CA TYR A 32 1.18 8.46 -1.25
C TYR A 32 1.95 8.18 -2.55
N ASN A 33 3.28 8.09 -2.48
CA ASN A 33 4.13 7.81 -3.64
C ASN A 33 3.84 6.45 -4.28
N TRP A 34 3.55 5.42 -3.48
CA TRP A 34 3.11 4.12 -3.99
C TRP A 34 1.76 4.23 -4.71
N THR A 35 0.82 5.00 -4.15
CA THR A 35 -0.51 5.22 -4.78
C THR A 35 -0.39 5.90 -6.15
N VAL A 36 0.46 6.93 -6.27
CA VAL A 36 0.72 7.60 -7.56
C VAL A 36 1.38 6.65 -8.55
N SER A 37 2.28 5.77 -8.08
CA SER A 37 2.93 4.78 -8.92
C SER A 37 1.93 3.75 -9.46
N PHE A 38 1.01 3.27 -8.61
CA PHE A 38 -0.07 2.39 -9.04
C PHE A 38 -0.98 3.02 -10.08
N ARG A 39 -1.38 4.29 -9.89
CA ARG A 39 -2.19 5.03 -10.87
C ARG A 39 -1.59 4.94 -12.27
N LYS A 40 -0.30 5.24 -12.41
CA LYS A 40 0.41 5.21 -13.70
C LYS A 40 0.44 3.81 -14.32
N ILE A 41 0.65 2.78 -13.50
CA ILE A 41 0.66 1.38 -13.96
C ILE A 41 -0.73 0.96 -14.44
N LEU A 42 -1.77 1.29 -13.69
CA LEU A 42 -3.16 0.96 -14.03
C LEU A 42 -3.61 1.69 -15.28
N GLU A 43 -3.31 2.98 -15.40
CA GLU A 43 -3.60 3.76 -16.60
C GLU A 43 -2.92 3.16 -17.83
N LYS A 44 -1.63 2.76 -17.72
CA LYS A 44 -0.92 2.09 -18.81
C LYS A 44 -1.55 0.75 -19.21
N LYS A 45 -2.08 -0.01 -18.25
CA LYS A 45 -2.66 -1.35 -18.51
C LYS A 45 -4.10 -1.31 -19.00
N THR A 46 -4.88 -0.35 -18.52
CA THR A 46 -6.33 -0.30 -18.76
C THR A 46 -6.73 0.79 -19.76
N GLY A 47 -5.84 1.75 -20.03
CA GLY A 47 -6.15 2.94 -20.81
C GLY A 47 -7.02 3.97 -20.07
N VAL A 48 -7.35 3.73 -18.81
CA VAL A 48 -8.25 4.57 -18.01
C VAL A 48 -7.45 5.33 -16.95
N HIS A 49 -7.60 6.66 -16.94
CA HIS A 49 -7.06 7.47 -15.86
C HIS A 49 -7.93 7.30 -14.61
N LEU A 50 -7.34 6.76 -13.54
CA LEU A 50 -7.99 6.57 -12.26
C LEU A 50 -7.52 7.65 -11.27
N ASP A 51 -8.39 8.56 -10.86
CA ASP A 51 -8.04 9.53 -9.82
C ASP A 51 -8.13 8.88 -8.43
N MET A 52 -7.01 8.28 -8.01
CA MET A 52 -6.91 7.49 -6.78
C MET A 52 -5.88 8.10 -5.81
N ASN A 53 -6.26 8.24 -4.55
CA ASN A 53 -5.39 8.66 -3.45
C ASN A 53 -5.40 7.58 -2.33
N PRO A 54 -4.54 7.68 -1.30
CA PRO A 54 -4.52 6.69 -0.22
C PRO A 54 -5.88 6.44 0.45
N HIS A 55 -6.75 7.45 0.49
CA HIS A 55 -8.09 7.33 1.07
C HIS A 55 -9.06 6.57 0.17
N SER A 56 -8.86 6.58 -1.15
CA SER A 56 -9.65 5.79 -2.10
C SER A 56 -9.62 4.29 -1.79
N PHE A 57 -8.52 3.76 -1.23
CA PHE A 57 -8.47 2.36 -0.76
C PHE A 57 -9.39 2.09 0.42
N ARG A 58 -9.52 3.06 1.34
CA ARG A 58 -10.42 2.94 2.49
C ARG A 58 -11.88 2.99 2.04
N HIS A 59 -12.21 3.89 1.12
CA HIS A 59 -13.56 3.99 0.56
C HIS A 59 -13.96 2.73 -0.19
N SER A 60 -13.12 2.25 -1.11
CA SER A 60 -13.43 1.05 -1.89
C SER A 60 -13.59 -0.18 -1.01
N LEU A 61 -12.80 -0.29 0.07
CA LEU A 61 -12.95 -1.37 1.04
C LEU A 61 -14.32 -1.29 1.75
N LEU A 62 -14.72 -0.12 2.24
CA LEU A 62 -16.00 0.08 2.92
C LEU A 62 -17.19 -0.18 1.98
N GLU A 63 -17.14 0.34 0.76
CA GLU A 63 -18.15 0.09 -0.27
C GLU A 63 -18.24 -1.40 -0.62
N ASN A 64 -17.10 -2.09 -0.70
CA ASN A 64 -17.10 -3.54 -0.95
C ASN A 64 -17.65 -4.34 0.24
N TYR A 65 -17.41 -3.90 1.48
CA TYR A 65 -18.04 -4.51 2.66
C TYR A 65 -19.55 -4.31 2.66
N GLU A 66 -20.02 -3.09 2.36
CA GLU A 66 -21.45 -2.77 2.29
C GLU A 66 -22.16 -3.59 1.20
N ASN A 67 -21.54 -3.72 0.03
CA ASN A 67 -22.11 -4.44 -1.11
C ASN A 67 -21.87 -5.97 -1.07
N GLY A 68 -21.24 -6.50 -0.03
CA GLY A 68 -20.93 -7.93 0.10
C GLY A 68 -19.86 -8.46 -0.88
N ASN A 69 -19.13 -7.56 -1.54
CA ASN A 69 -18.07 -7.87 -2.51
C ASN A 69 -16.66 -7.87 -1.89
N ALA A 70 -16.54 -7.70 -0.57
CA ALA A 70 -15.28 -7.88 0.12
C ALA A 70 -14.81 -9.32 -0.11
N LEU A 71 -13.79 -9.48 -0.95
CA LEU A 71 -13.19 -10.76 -1.31
C LEU A 71 -12.96 -11.59 -0.04
N GLN A 72 -13.72 -12.68 0.09
CA GLN A 72 -13.44 -13.74 1.06
C GLN A 72 -12.14 -14.40 0.59
N PHE A 73 -11.06 -14.17 1.33
CA PHE A 73 -9.77 -14.84 1.12
C PHE A 73 -9.81 -16.27 1.66
#